data_AF-A0A7T5RUY7-F1
#
_entry.id   AF-A0A7T5RUY7-F1
#
_cell.length_a   1.000
_cell.length_b   1.000
_cell.length_c   1.000
_cell.angle_alpha   90.00
_cell.angle_beta   90.00
_cell.angle_gamma   90.00
#
_symmetry.space_group_name_H-M   'P 1'
#
loop_
_entity.id
_entity.type
_entity.pdbx_description
1 polymer ?
#
loop_
_entity_poly.entity_id
_entity_poly.type
_entity_poly.pdbx_seq_one_letter_code
_entity_poly.pdbx_strand_id
1 'polypeptide(L)'
;MSLIYITGIAGAGKSTIKDELRRRGFEAFGTDEDNLAAFYHNETGENVGNDVPSSVRTEQWRRAHSWKVPREAVEELRDRAKDKPIFLCGVVSNDDEFWGLFSQVIALSINKATLVQRLRDRPNNSYGKLDHELRDVLEWQETAEEAYVKLGAQIVDSTRPLNEVVDEILSICKIKR
;
A
#
# COMPACT_ATOMS: atom_id res chain seq x y z
N MET A 1 20.77 -7.10 -0.30
CA MET A 1 19.82 -6.72 -1.35
C MET A 1 18.76 -5.79 -0.70
N SER A 2 17.76 -5.35 -1.45
CA SER A 2 16.90 -4.21 -1.13
C SER A 2 15.46 -4.62 -0.80
N LEU A 3 14.93 -4.14 0.34
CA LEU A 3 13.49 -4.08 0.58
C LEU A 3 12.95 -2.80 -0.08
N ILE A 4 11.98 -2.97 -0.96
CA ILE A 4 11.36 -1.90 -1.77
C ILE A 4 9.90 -1.76 -1.36
N TYR A 5 9.44 -0.54 -1.14
CA TYR A 5 8.04 -0.27 -0.80
C TYR A 5 7.30 0.28 -2.03
N ILE A 6 6.18 -0.36 -2.38
CA ILE A 6 5.25 0.10 -3.41
C ILE A 6 3.98 0.54 -2.69
N THR A 7 3.80 1.85 -2.59
CA THR A 7 2.71 2.51 -1.85
C THR A 7 1.84 3.37 -2.77
N GLY A 8 0.88 4.08 -2.19
CA GLY A 8 -0.07 4.93 -2.89
C GLY A 8 -1.48 4.78 -2.34
N ILE A 9 -2.39 5.63 -2.79
CA ILE A 9 -3.79 5.64 -2.36
C ILE A 9 -4.46 4.27 -2.51
N ALA A 10 -5.40 3.94 -1.62
CA ALA A 10 -6.25 2.75 -1.76
C ALA A 10 -6.96 2.76 -3.13
N GLY A 11 -6.80 1.71 -3.94
CA GLY A 11 -7.32 1.67 -5.32
C GLY A 11 -6.30 2.01 -6.41
N ALA A 12 -5.07 2.42 -6.05
CA ALA A 12 -3.99 2.68 -7.01
C ALA A 12 -3.41 1.43 -7.72
N GLY A 13 -3.77 0.21 -7.29
CA GLY A 13 -3.37 -1.03 -7.99
C GLY A 13 -2.19 -1.80 -7.38
N LYS A 14 -1.79 -1.50 -6.14
CA LYS A 14 -0.70 -2.18 -5.40
C LYS A 14 -0.83 -3.70 -5.39
N SER A 15 -2.03 -4.24 -5.11
CA SER A 15 -2.30 -5.68 -5.10
C SER A 15 -2.07 -6.31 -6.47
N THR A 16 -2.53 -5.65 -7.54
CA THR A 16 -2.34 -6.12 -8.92
C THR A 16 -0.86 -6.10 -9.34
N ILE A 17 -0.12 -5.07 -8.92
CA ILE A 17 1.33 -5.00 -9.14
C ILE A 17 2.07 -6.11 -8.38
N LYS A 18 1.68 -6.37 -7.12
CA LYS A 18 2.23 -7.47 -6.33
C LYS A 18 2.05 -8.82 -7.05
N ASP A 19 0.86 -9.10 -7.54
CA ASP A 19 0.56 -10.35 -8.23
C ASP A 19 1.37 -10.48 -9.53
N GLU A 20 1.54 -9.39 -10.27
CA GLU A 20 2.37 -9.36 -11.47
C GLU A 20 3.86 -9.52 -11.16
N LEU A 21 4.37 -8.93 -10.08
CA LEU A 21 5.74 -9.14 -9.60
C LEU A 21 5.97 -10.62 -9.24
N ARG A 22 5.03 -11.23 -8.51
CA ARG A 22 5.05 -12.68 -8.21
C ARG A 22 5.05 -13.52 -9.47
N ARG A 23 4.20 -13.18 -10.45
CA ARG A 23 4.12 -13.86 -11.75
C ARG A 23 5.45 -13.80 -12.52
N ARG A 24 6.22 -12.73 -12.33
CA ARG A 24 7.55 -12.53 -12.92
C ARG A 24 8.70 -13.16 -12.11
N GLY A 25 8.40 -13.87 -11.03
CA GLY A 25 9.38 -14.59 -10.21
C GLY A 25 10.01 -13.75 -9.09
N PHE A 26 9.52 -12.53 -8.85
CA PHE A 26 9.96 -11.72 -7.72
C PHE A 26 9.23 -12.10 -6.44
N GLU A 27 9.91 -11.92 -5.31
CA GLU A 27 9.29 -12.05 -4.01
C GLU A 27 8.60 -10.72 -3.65
N ALA A 28 7.27 -10.77 -3.52
CA ALA A 28 6.45 -9.61 -3.17
C ALA A 28 5.40 -9.99 -2.12
N PHE A 29 5.10 -9.07 -1.21
CA PHE A 29 4.11 -9.22 -0.14
C PHE A 29 3.14 -8.06 -0.16
N GLY A 30 1.88 -8.33 0.15
CA GLY A 30 0.83 -7.34 0.33
C GLY A 30 0.59 -7.09 1.80
N THR A 31 0.42 -5.83 2.21
CA THR A 31 0.06 -5.54 3.62
C THR A 31 -1.26 -6.20 4.00
N ASP A 32 -2.23 -6.20 3.08
CA ASP A 32 -3.56 -6.72 3.32
C ASP A 32 -3.63 -8.23 3.02
N GLU A 33 -3.24 -8.66 1.82
CA GLU A 33 -3.51 -10.04 1.37
C GLU A 33 -2.55 -11.09 1.96
N ASP A 34 -1.40 -10.67 2.49
CA ASP A 34 -0.46 -11.54 3.20
C ASP A 34 -0.60 -11.37 4.73
N ASN A 35 -1.71 -10.77 5.20
CA ASN A 35 -2.09 -10.61 6.61
C ASN A 35 -1.03 -9.92 7.49
N LEU A 36 -0.29 -8.96 6.93
CA LEU A 36 0.70 -8.19 7.69
C LEU A 36 0.07 -7.02 8.44
N ALA A 37 -1.00 -6.45 7.88
CA ALA A 37 -1.71 -5.33 8.45
C ALA A 37 -2.97 -5.78 9.20
N ALA A 38 -3.29 -5.03 10.25
CA ALA A 38 -4.52 -5.17 11.00
C ALA A 38 -4.97 -3.80 11.51
N PHE A 39 -6.20 -3.73 12.01
CA PHE A 39 -6.65 -2.56 12.76
C PHE A 39 -6.13 -2.61 14.19
N TYR A 40 -5.73 -1.46 14.69
CA TYR A 40 -5.30 -1.26 16.07
C TYR A 40 -6.10 -0.13 16.69
N HIS A 41 -6.60 -0.33 17.91
CA HIS A 41 -7.21 0.74 18.67
C HIS A 41 -6.14 1.77 19.08
N ASN A 42 -6.38 3.03 18.77
CA ASN A 42 -5.37 4.10 18.83
C ASN A 42 -4.88 4.38 20.25
N GLU A 43 -5.75 4.27 21.25
CA GLU A 43 -5.39 4.57 22.65
C GLU A 43 -4.82 3.38 23.41
N THR A 44 -5.34 2.18 23.15
CA THR A 44 -4.99 0.97 23.92
C THR A 44 -3.91 0.15 23.24
N GLY A 45 -3.68 0.34 21.94
CA GLY A 45 -2.79 -0.49 21.13
C GLY A 45 -3.33 -1.89 20.87
N GLU A 46 -4.59 -2.17 21.22
CA GLU A 46 -5.20 -3.48 21.00
C GLU A 46 -5.33 -3.80 19.51
N ASN A 47 -4.83 -4.96 19.09
CA ASN A 47 -5.03 -5.48 17.74
C ASN A 47 -6.44 -6.06 17.62
N VAL A 48 -7.27 -5.47 16.77
CA VAL A 48 -8.67 -5.87 16.55
C VAL A 48 -8.85 -6.75 15.31
N GLY A 49 -7.75 -7.14 14.67
CA GLY A 49 -7.72 -8.03 13.50
C GLY A 49 -7.86 -7.30 12.17
N ASN A 50 -7.84 -8.09 11.09
CA ASN A 50 -7.84 -7.61 9.71
C ASN A 50 -9.17 -7.85 8.97
N ASP A 51 -10.10 -8.58 9.58
CA ASP A 51 -11.43 -8.87 9.03
C ASP A 51 -12.53 -8.12 9.78
N VAL A 52 -12.44 -6.78 9.78
CA VAL A 52 -13.47 -5.92 10.39
C VAL A 52 -14.55 -5.61 9.36
N PRO A 53 -15.81 -6.05 9.57
CA PRO A 53 -16.89 -5.82 8.61
C PRO A 53 -17.14 -4.33 8.35
N SER A 54 -17.53 -3.99 7.12
CA SER A 54 -17.86 -2.60 6.75
C SER A 54 -18.98 -2.00 7.60
N SER A 55 -19.88 -2.82 8.14
CA SER A 55 -20.94 -2.39 9.06
C SER A 55 -20.41 -1.86 10.41
N VAL A 56 -19.21 -2.29 10.83
CA VAL A 56 -18.57 -1.85 12.07
C VAL A 56 -17.69 -0.63 11.84
N ARG A 57 -17.12 -0.49 10.62
CA ARG A 57 -16.23 0.61 10.21
C ARG A 57 -17.01 1.91 9.97
N THR A 58 -17.72 2.37 10.99
CA THR A 58 -18.34 3.70 11.03
C THR A 58 -17.27 4.79 11.12
N GLU A 59 -17.62 6.03 10.81
CA GLU A 59 -16.69 7.15 10.93
C GLU A 59 -16.15 7.31 12.36
N GLN A 60 -16.99 7.13 13.39
CA GLN A 60 -16.56 7.15 14.78
C GLN A 60 -15.53 6.04 15.08
N TRP A 61 -15.80 4.82 14.60
CA TRP A 61 -14.90 3.70 14.80
C TRP A 61 -13.55 3.93 14.09
N ARG A 62 -13.57 4.45 12.86
CA ARG A 62 -12.37 4.81 12.07
C ARG A 62 -11.50 5.88 12.72
N ARG A 63 -12.07 6.78 13.51
CA ARG A 63 -11.30 7.77 14.31
C ARG A 63 -10.56 7.12 15.49
N ALA A 64 -11.10 6.03 16.02
CA ALA A 64 -10.52 5.30 17.15
C ALA A 64 -9.55 4.18 16.73
N HIS A 65 -9.49 3.82 15.43
CA HIS A 65 -8.67 2.71 14.95
C HIS A 65 -7.85 3.08 13.72
N SER A 66 -6.59 2.64 13.70
CA SER A 66 -5.68 2.81 12.57
C SER A 66 -5.34 1.49 11.92
N TRP A 67 -5.18 1.49 10.60
CA TRP A 67 -4.69 0.34 9.84
C TRP A 67 -3.16 0.35 9.87
N LYS A 68 -2.54 -0.62 10.55
CA LYS A 68 -1.10 -0.61 10.83
C LYS A 68 -0.45 -1.95 10.53
N VAL A 69 0.85 -1.92 10.28
CA VAL A 69 1.72 -3.10 10.24
C VAL A 69 2.68 -3.03 11.42
N PRO A 70 2.86 -4.11 12.20
CA PRO A 70 3.92 -4.19 13.21
C PRO A 70 5.29 -3.95 12.59
N ARG A 71 6.10 -3.09 13.21
CA ARG A 71 7.44 -2.76 12.71
C ARG A 71 8.31 -3.99 12.54
N GLU A 72 8.18 -4.95 13.46
CA GLU A 72 8.91 -6.22 13.46
C GLU A 72 8.66 -7.03 12.18
N ALA A 73 7.43 -7.03 11.66
CA ALA A 73 7.11 -7.73 10.41
C ALA A 73 7.85 -7.13 9.20
N VAL A 74 8.06 -5.81 9.20
CA VAL A 74 8.83 -5.11 8.15
C VAL A 74 10.34 -5.37 8.34
N GLU A 75 10.82 -5.42 9.58
CA GLU A 75 12.21 -5.77 9.90
C GLU A 75 12.55 -7.20 9.46
N GLU A 76 11.66 -8.17 9.66
CA GLU A 76 11.82 -9.54 9.17
C GLU A 76 11.93 -9.59 7.64
N LEU A 77 11.09 -8.83 6.92
CA LEU A 77 11.19 -8.72 5.46
C LEU A 77 12.50 -8.06 5.04
N ARG A 78 12.96 -7.05 5.77
CA ARG A 78 14.24 -6.38 5.53
C ARG A 78 15.42 -7.34 5.72
N ASP A 79 15.37 -8.19 6.74
CA ASP A 79 16.41 -9.19 6.98
C ASP A 79 16.45 -10.24 5.87
N ARG A 80 15.29 -10.73 5.41
CA ARG A 80 15.19 -11.64 4.25
C ARG A 80 15.65 -11.00 2.95
N ALA A 81 15.45 -9.70 2.80
CA ALA A 81 15.89 -8.94 1.63
C ALA A 81 17.41 -8.76 1.57
N LYS A 82 18.23 -9.36 2.45
CA LYS A 82 19.70 -9.33 2.34
C LYS A 82 20.20 -10.08 1.11
N ASP A 83 19.53 -11.14 0.69
CA ASP A 83 20.02 -12.04 -0.37
C ASP A 83 19.34 -11.86 -1.74
N LYS A 84 18.13 -11.28 -1.78
CA LYS A 84 17.38 -10.99 -3.02
C LYS A 84 16.43 -9.80 -2.82
N PRO A 85 16.03 -9.07 -3.88
CA PRO A 85 15.07 -7.98 -3.73
C PRO A 85 13.71 -8.52 -3.28
N ILE A 86 13.09 -7.82 -2.32
CA ILE A 86 11.74 -8.10 -1.84
C ILE A 86 10.91 -6.82 -1.97
N PHE A 87 9.68 -6.97 -2.45
CA PHE A 87 8.72 -5.87 -2.57
C PHE A 87 7.65 -5.98 -1.49
N LEU A 88 7.42 -4.90 -0.73
CA LEU A 88 6.24 -4.74 0.10
C LEU A 88 5.26 -3.82 -0.63
N CYS A 89 4.03 -4.27 -0.85
CA CYS A 89 2.99 -3.55 -1.56
C CYS A 89 1.85 -3.24 -0.59
N GLY A 90 1.58 -1.98 -0.32
CA GLY A 90 0.54 -1.67 0.67
C GLY A 90 0.42 -0.21 0.99
N VAL A 91 -0.49 0.09 1.90
CA VAL A 91 -0.68 1.45 2.41
C VAL A 91 -1.21 1.35 3.83
N VAL A 92 -0.50 1.94 4.78
CA VAL A 92 -0.81 1.85 6.22
C VAL A 92 -0.57 3.19 6.89
N SER A 93 -1.16 3.38 8.06
CA SER A 93 -1.13 4.67 8.78
C SER A 93 0.17 4.92 9.55
N ASN A 94 1.04 3.92 9.70
CA ASN A 94 2.28 3.98 10.49
C ASN A 94 3.53 3.70 9.65
N ASP A 95 3.50 3.99 8.35
CA ASP A 95 4.65 3.73 7.47
C ASP A 95 5.85 4.63 7.77
N ASP A 96 5.67 5.72 8.49
CA ASP A 96 6.73 6.56 9.04
C ASP A 96 7.63 5.81 10.04
N GLU A 97 7.09 4.85 10.81
CA GLU A 97 7.83 4.06 11.81
C GLU A 97 8.92 3.15 11.17
N PHE A 98 8.77 2.85 9.89
CA PHE A 98 9.67 1.96 9.16
C PHE A 98 10.06 2.48 7.76
N TRP A 99 9.81 3.75 7.45
CA TRP A 99 10.17 4.36 6.16
C TRP A 99 11.67 4.21 5.85
N GLY A 100 12.51 4.39 6.87
CA GLY A 100 13.97 4.22 6.77
C GLY A 100 14.43 2.78 6.56
N LEU A 101 13.52 1.80 6.70
CA LEU A 101 13.78 0.40 6.38
C LEU A 101 13.54 0.09 4.91
N PHE A 102 13.28 1.06 4.03
CA PHE A 102 13.21 0.85 2.59
C PHE A 102 14.40 1.49 1.87
N SER A 103 14.97 0.77 0.91
CA SER A 103 16.05 1.32 0.09
C SER A 103 15.52 2.15 -1.06
N GLN A 104 14.23 1.97 -1.37
CA GLN A 104 13.50 2.72 -2.37
C GLN A 104 12.03 2.64 -2.04
N VAL A 105 11.34 3.77 -2.24
CA VAL A 105 9.89 3.87 -2.13
C VAL A 105 9.34 4.37 -3.45
N ILE A 106 8.34 3.65 -3.96
CA ILE A 106 7.63 3.98 -5.18
C ILE A 106 6.18 4.23 -4.81
N ALA A 107 5.69 5.44 -5.08
CA ALA A 107 4.30 5.80 -4.85
C ALA A 107 3.53 5.81 -6.17
N LEU A 108 2.43 5.07 -6.20
CA LEU A 108 1.55 5.01 -7.35
C LEU A 108 0.64 6.23 -7.39
N SER A 109 0.74 7.04 -8.44
CA SER A 109 -0.24 8.09 -8.73
C SER A 109 -1.39 7.53 -9.55
N ILE A 110 -2.56 8.12 -9.36
CA ILE A 110 -3.79 7.75 -10.06
C ILE A 110 -4.70 8.95 -10.14
N ASN A 111 -5.34 9.17 -11.30
CA ASN A 111 -6.31 10.24 -11.42
C ASN A 111 -7.63 9.88 -10.70
N LYS A 112 -8.34 10.92 -10.24
CA LYS A 112 -9.60 10.80 -9.49
C LYS A 112 -10.66 9.96 -10.19
N ALA A 113 -10.85 10.11 -11.50
CA ALA A 113 -11.88 9.39 -12.24
C ALA A 113 -11.61 7.87 -12.25
N THR A 114 -10.37 7.47 -12.56
CA THR A 114 -9.95 6.06 -12.54
C THR A 114 -10.00 5.49 -11.13
N LEU A 115 -9.61 6.26 -10.10
CA LEU A 115 -9.65 5.85 -8.70
C LEU A 115 -11.07 5.50 -8.25
N VAL A 116 -12.03 6.39 -8.49
CA VAL A 116 -13.44 6.19 -8.11
C VAL A 116 -14.02 4.95 -8.78
N GLN A 117 -13.74 4.76 -10.07
CA GLN A 117 -14.20 3.59 -10.81
C GLN A 117 -13.60 2.30 -10.23
N ARG A 118 -12.28 2.24 -10.00
CA ARG A 118 -11.61 1.06 -9.43
C ARG A 118 -12.13 0.70 -8.04
N LEU A 119 -12.38 1.69 -7.17
CA LEU A 119 -12.92 1.44 -5.83
C LEU A 119 -14.34 0.87 -5.88
N ARG A 120 -15.17 1.35 -6.81
CA ARG A 120 -16.54 0.85 -7.00
C ARG A 120 -16.52 -0.61 -7.47
N ASP A 121 -15.72 -0.89 -8.51
CA ASP A 121 -15.79 -2.15 -9.26
C ASP A 121 -14.98 -3.29 -8.61
N ARG A 122 -14.04 -2.99 -7.70
CA ARG A 122 -13.18 -4.03 -7.11
C ARG A 122 -13.99 -5.06 -6.29
N PRO A 123 -13.76 -6.37 -6.48
CA PRO A 123 -14.50 -7.41 -5.75
C PRO A 123 -13.93 -7.73 -4.37
N ASN A 124 -12.60 -7.58 -4.19
CA ASN A 124 -11.88 -8.25 -3.09
C ASN A 124 -11.60 -7.36 -1.86
N ASN A 125 -12.00 -6.09 -1.87
CA ASN A 125 -11.76 -5.19 -0.74
C ASN A 125 -12.91 -4.17 -0.61
N SER A 126 -13.54 -4.14 0.57
CA SER A 126 -14.73 -3.32 0.85
C SER A 126 -14.42 -1.88 1.29
N TYR A 127 -13.15 -1.54 1.59
CA TYR A 127 -12.77 -0.18 1.97
C TYR A 127 -13.07 0.83 0.84
N GLY A 128 -13.39 2.08 1.16
CA GLY A 128 -13.62 3.12 0.14
C GLY A 128 -14.91 2.95 -0.68
N LYS A 129 -15.78 1.98 -0.31
CA LYS A 129 -17.14 1.84 -0.87
C LYS A 129 -18.20 2.56 -0.03
N LEU A 130 -17.91 2.86 1.23
CA LEU A 130 -18.74 3.69 2.09
C LEU A 130 -18.47 5.17 1.79
N ASP A 131 -19.49 6.03 1.88
CA ASP A 131 -19.37 7.45 1.52
C ASP A 131 -18.28 8.19 2.29
N HIS A 132 -18.13 7.91 3.59
CA HIS A 132 -17.10 8.54 4.42
C HIS A 132 -15.70 8.05 4.04
N GLU A 133 -15.53 6.76 3.75
CA GLU A 133 -14.22 6.21 3.34
C GLU A 133 -13.83 6.67 1.94
N LEU A 134 -14.80 6.78 1.02
CA LEU A 134 -14.56 7.34 -0.30
C LEU A 134 -14.13 8.81 -0.17
N ARG A 135 -14.77 9.59 0.71
CA ARG A 135 -14.36 10.97 0.99
C ARG A 135 -12.92 11.03 1.52
N ASP A 136 -12.57 10.24 2.54
CA ASP A 136 -11.22 10.18 3.10
C ASP A 136 -10.18 9.84 2.01
N VAL A 137 -10.49 8.88 1.15
CA VAL A 137 -9.62 8.47 0.05
C VAL A 137 -9.43 9.58 -0.99
N LEU A 138 -10.50 10.31 -1.32
CA LEU A 138 -10.44 11.41 -2.28
C LEU A 138 -9.70 12.63 -1.72
N GLU A 139 -9.94 12.99 -0.46
CA GLU A 139 -9.22 14.07 0.23
C GLU A 139 -7.72 13.77 0.29
N TRP A 140 -7.35 12.52 0.60
CA TRP A 140 -5.95 12.13 0.60
C TRP A 140 -5.34 12.14 -0.81
N GLN A 141 -6.08 11.68 -1.83
CA GLN A 141 -5.58 11.63 -3.20
C GLN A 141 -5.11 12.99 -3.72
N GLU A 142 -5.77 14.08 -3.32
CA GLU A 142 -5.44 15.44 -3.77
C GLU A 142 -4.06 15.91 -3.30
N THR A 143 -3.54 15.38 -2.18
CA THR A 143 -2.28 15.84 -1.58
C THR A 143 -1.19 14.76 -1.52
N ALA A 144 -1.55 13.48 -1.76
CA ALA A 144 -0.66 12.34 -1.57
C ALA A 144 0.60 12.39 -2.45
N GLU A 145 0.49 12.80 -3.71
CA GLU A 145 1.65 12.83 -4.61
C GLU A 145 2.72 13.79 -4.10
N GLU A 146 2.34 15.03 -3.74
CA GLU A 146 3.28 15.99 -3.16
C GLU A 146 3.88 15.50 -1.84
N ALA A 147 3.06 14.86 -0.98
CA ALA A 147 3.53 14.31 0.28
C ALA A 147 4.59 13.21 0.04
N TYR A 148 4.33 12.29 -0.89
CA TYR A 148 5.27 11.22 -1.22
C TYR A 148 6.56 11.75 -1.86
N VAL A 149 6.47 12.76 -2.73
CA VAL A 149 7.66 13.43 -3.29
C VAL A 149 8.51 14.06 -2.18
N LYS A 150 7.90 14.73 -1.20
CA LYS A 150 8.62 15.33 -0.05
C LYS A 150 9.33 14.27 0.80
N LEU A 151 8.82 13.05 0.83
CA LEU A 151 9.43 11.89 1.51
C LEU A 151 10.47 11.15 0.63
N GLY A 152 10.76 11.66 -0.56
CA GLY A 152 11.75 11.10 -1.47
C GLY A 152 11.28 9.88 -2.26
N ALA A 153 9.97 9.61 -2.29
CA ALA A 153 9.42 8.53 -3.11
C ALA A 153 9.45 8.90 -4.61
N GLN A 154 9.63 7.88 -5.45
CA GLN A 154 9.48 8.03 -6.90
C GLN A 154 8.04 7.79 -7.30
N ILE A 155 7.49 8.68 -8.11
CA ILE A 155 6.09 8.61 -8.54
C ILE A 155 5.99 7.79 -9.83
N VAL A 156 5.04 6.86 -9.88
CA VAL A 156 4.72 6.06 -11.08
C VAL A 156 3.23 6.15 -11.36
N ASP A 157 2.88 6.53 -12.59
CA ASP A 157 1.48 6.61 -13.04
C ASP A 157 0.87 5.22 -13.22
N SER A 158 -0.07 4.87 -12.35
CA SER A 158 -0.76 3.57 -12.33
C SER A 158 -2.00 3.50 -13.25
N THR A 159 -2.26 4.54 -14.04
CA THR A 159 -3.33 4.53 -15.06
C THR A 159 -2.90 3.84 -16.35
N ARG A 160 -1.59 3.67 -16.55
CA ARG A 160 -0.98 2.96 -17.68
C ARG A 160 -1.20 1.44 -17.62
N PRO A 161 -0.98 0.73 -18.73
CA PRO A 161 -1.05 -0.74 -18.75
C PRO A 161 -0.14 -1.38 -17.70
N LEU A 162 -0.67 -2.37 -16.98
CA LEU A 162 0.02 -3.04 -15.86
C LEU A 162 1.46 -3.44 -16.17
N ASN A 163 1.67 -4.04 -17.35
CA ASN A 163 3.00 -4.52 -17.72
C ASN A 163 4.03 -3.40 -17.83
N GLU A 164 3.62 -2.25 -18.34
CA GLU A 164 4.49 -1.09 -18.46
C GLU A 164 4.81 -0.48 -17.10
N VAL A 165 3.81 -0.40 -16.22
CA VAL A 165 3.97 0.09 -14.84
C VAL A 165 4.97 -0.78 -14.09
N VAL A 166 4.85 -2.12 -14.18
CA VAL A 166 5.77 -3.04 -13.52
C VAL A 166 7.17 -3.00 -14.16
N ASP A 167 7.26 -2.85 -15.49
CA ASP A 167 8.56 -2.68 -16.17
C ASP A 167 9.28 -1.40 -15.71
N GLU A 168 8.54 -0.29 -15.55
CA GLU A 168 9.07 0.97 -15.03
C GLU A 168 9.53 0.84 -13.57
N ILE A 169 8.73 0.21 -12.70
CA ILE A 169 9.10 -0.07 -11.30
C ILE A 169 10.42 -0.85 -11.24
N LEU A 170 10.54 -1.92 -12.01
CA LEU A 170 11.75 -2.75 -12.04
C LEU A 170 12.97 -1.97 -12.56
N SER A 171 12.76 -1.11 -13.57
CA SER A 171 13.78 -0.21 -14.10
C SER A 171 14.27 0.79 -13.07
N ILE A 172 13.35 1.43 -12.34
CA ILE A 172 13.61 2.35 -11.23
C ILE A 172 14.44 1.65 -10.13
N CYS A 173 14.12 0.40 -9.81
CA CYS A 173 14.84 -0.42 -8.86
C CYS A 173 16.19 -0.93 -9.36
N LYS A 174 16.55 -0.67 -10.63
CA LYS A 174 17.76 -1.18 -11.29
C LYS A 174 17.84 -2.71 -11.23
N ILE A 175 16.68 -3.37 -11.19
CA ILE A 175 16.58 -4.83 -11.17
C ILE A 175 16.54 -5.29 -12.62
N LYS A 176 17.55 -6.07 -13.02
CA LYS A 176 17.60 -6.69 -14.34
C LYS A 176 16.71 -7.95 -14.34
N ARG A 177 16.00 -8.17 -15.45
CA ARG A 177 15.30 -9.43 -15.73
C ARG A 177 16.28 -10.60 -15.77
#